data_AF-A0A3A9BN89-F1
#
_entry.id   AF-A0A3A9BN89-F1
#
_cell.length_a   1.000
_cell.length_b   1.000
_cell.length_c   1.000
_cell.angle_alpha   90.00
_cell.angle_beta   90.00
_cell.angle_gamma   90.00
#
_symmetry.space_group_name_H-M   'P 1'
#
loop_
_entity.id
_entity.type
_entity.pdbx_description
1 polymer ?
#
loop_
_entity_poly.entity_id
_entity_poly.type
_entity_poly.pdbx_seq_one_letter_code
_entity_poly.pdbx_strand_id
1 'polypeptide(L)' 'MSIATEIVTMKTSQEVTRDSFISIVDSLEKDYHSKQQGFIDTELLYNEENREWTMIQHWASMEELKAAS' A
#
# COMPACT_ATOMS: atom_id res chain seq x y z
N MET A 1 -5.87 6.53 -21.53
CA MET A 1 -5.05 5.57 -20.77
C MET A 1 -5.80 5.34 -19.46
N SER A 2 -6.04 4.09 -19.06
CA SER A 2 -6.75 3.75 -17.81
C SER A 2 -5.73 3.08 -16.88
N ILE A 3 -5.82 3.37 -15.59
CA ILE A 3 -5.05 2.69 -14.53
C ILE A 3 -6.02 1.94 -13.61
N ALA A 4 -5.53 0.97 -12.86
CA ALA A 4 -6.25 0.36 -11.76
C ALA A 4 -5.71 0.91 -10.43
N THR A 5 -6.61 1.19 -9.50
CA THR A 5 -6.27 1.71 -8.16
C THR A 5 -6.77 0.72 -7.12
N GLU A 6 -5.86 0.26 -6.26
CA GLU A 6 -6.19 -0.50 -5.06
C GLU A 6 -6.18 0.44 -3.86
N ILE A 7 -7.21 0.35 -3.01
CA ILE A 7 -7.30 1.13 -1.78
C ILE A 7 -7.48 0.14 -0.63
N VAL A 8 -6.47 0.06 0.23
CA VAL A 8 -6.44 -0.82 1.39
C VAL A 8 -6.52 0.03 2.65
N THR A 9 -7.48 -0.28 3.52
CA THR A 9 -7.61 0.35 4.85
C THR A 9 -7.22 -0.63 5.94
N MET A 10 -6.42 -0.18 6.89
CA MET A 10 -5.83 -1.03 7.93
C MET A 10 -5.85 -0.34 9.29
N LYS A 11 -6.02 -1.13 10.35
CA LYS A 11 -5.81 -0.69 11.73
C LYS A 11 -4.70 -1.51 12.34
N THR A 12 -3.73 -0.85 12.95
CA THR A 12 -2.64 -1.51 13.66
C THR A 12 -3.10 -1.93 15.06
N SER A 13 -2.55 -3.03 15.57
CA SER A 13 -2.69 -3.38 16.99
C SER A 13 -2.00 -2.32 17.86
N GLN A 14 -2.36 -2.24 19.15
CA GLN A 14 -1.80 -1.24 20.06
C GLN A 14 -0.28 -1.37 20.27
N GLU A 15 0.26 -2.56 20.01
CA GLU A 15 1.68 -2.88 20.19
C GLU A 15 2.55 -2.41 19.00
N VAL A 16 1.93 -2.10 17.86
CA VAL A 16 2.63 -1.64 16.66
C VAL A 16 2.74 -0.12 16.69
N THR A 17 3.97 0.38 16.77
CA THR A 17 4.24 1.82 16.68
C THR A 17 4.08 2.30 15.23
N ARG A 18 3.82 3.60 15.07
CA ARG A 18 3.72 4.26 13.76
C ARG A 18 4.98 4.03 12.92
N ASP A 19 6.14 4.27 13.50
CA ASP A 19 7.43 4.15 12.80
C ASP A 19 7.73 2.70 12.38
N SER A 20 7.35 1.73 13.23
CA SER A 20 7.46 0.30 12.90
C SER A 20 6.57 -0.04 11.71
N PHE A 21 5.32 0.43 11.72
CA PHE A 21 4.39 0.21 10.62
C PHE A 21 4.87 0.83 9.31
N ILE A 22 5.32 2.09 9.35
CA ILE A 22 5.87 2.78 8.17
C ILE A 22 7.05 1.98 7.59
N SER A 23 7.96 1.50 8.46
CA SER A 23 9.12 0.72 8.03
C SER A 23 8.72 -0.61 7.38
N ILE A 24 7.68 -1.27 7.89
CA ILE A 24 7.14 -2.50 7.31
C ILE A 24 6.55 -2.24 5.92
N VAL A 25 5.74 -1.19 5.76
CA VAL A 25 5.14 -0.84 4.47
C VAL A 25 6.19 -0.42 3.45
N ASP A 26 7.18 0.40 3.85
CA ASP A 26 8.29 0.82 2.99
C ASP A 26 9.12 -0.38 2.51
N SER A 27 9.36 -1.36 3.39
CA SER A 27 10.03 -2.61 3.01
C SER A 27 9.18 -3.43 2.05
N LEU A 28 7.86 -3.54 2.29
CA LEU A 28 6.94 -4.24 1.40
C LEU A 28 6.90 -3.63 0.00
N GLU A 29 6.90 -2.30 -0.11
CA GLU A 29 6.95 -1.60 -1.39
C GLU A 29 8.26 -1.91 -2.13
N LYS A 30 9.40 -1.68 -1.48
CA LYS A 30 10.74 -1.85 -2.09
C LYS A 30 11.05 -3.29 -2.43
N ASP A 31 10.63 -4.23 -1.59
CA ASP A 31 11.00 -5.62 -1.76
C ASP A 31 10.04 -6.43 -2.59
N TYR A 32 8.77 -6.00 -2.69
CA TYR A 32 7.72 -6.72 -3.39
C TYR A 32 7.04 -5.87 -4.48
N HIS A 33 6.23 -4.87 -4.13
CA HIS A 33 5.37 -4.19 -5.10
C HIS A 33 6.14 -3.52 -6.25
N SER A 34 7.24 -2.83 -5.94
CA SER A 34 8.07 -2.15 -6.94
C SER A 34 8.73 -3.08 -7.97
N LYS A 35 8.75 -4.39 -7.71
CA LYS A 35 9.29 -5.42 -8.61
C LYS A 35 8.20 -6.08 -9.45
N GLN A 36 6.92 -5.82 -9.15
CA GLN A 36 5.80 -6.39 -9.89
C GLN A 36 5.60 -5.66 -11.21
N GLN A 37 5.30 -6.42 -12.25
CA GLN A 37 4.98 -5.85 -13.55
C GLN A 37 3.73 -4.99 -13.44
N GLY A 38 3.78 -3.78 -13.98
CA GLY A 38 2.65 -2.86 -14.00
C GLY A 38 2.46 -2.06 -12.71
N PHE A 39 3.30 -2.23 -11.68
CA PHE A 39 3.31 -1.32 -10.53
C PHE A 39 3.73 0.10 -10.97
N ILE A 40 2.99 1.11 -10.52
CA ILE A 40 3.27 2.52 -10.82
C ILE A 40 3.84 3.20 -9.57
N ASP A 41 3.05 3.25 -8.50
CA ASP A 41 3.43 3.86 -7.23
C ASP A 41 2.52 3.39 -6.08
N THR A 42 2.86 3.82 -4.87
CA THR A 42 1.99 3.71 -3.70
C THR A 42 2.08 4.96 -2.82
N GLU A 43 0.97 5.26 -2.15
CA GLU A 43 0.86 6.32 -1.16
C GLU A 43 0.35 5.73 0.16
N LEU A 44 1.01 6.08 1.26
CA LEU A 44 0.58 5.70 2.60
C LEU A 44 0.12 6.94 3.37
N LEU A 45 -1.15 6.91 3.80
CA LEU A 45 -1.77 7.97 4.60
C LEU A 45 -2.15 7.44 5.98
N TYR A 46 -2.09 8.33 6.98
CA TYR A 46 -2.54 8.04 8.33
C TYR A 46 -3.62 9.02 8.77
N ASN A 47 -4.75 8.51 9.23
CA ASN A 47 -5.82 9.28 9.84
C ASN A 47 -5.71 9.21 11.37
N GLU A 48 -5.36 10.33 12.01
CA GLU A 48 -5.23 10.45 13.47
C GLU A 48 -6.56 10.28 14.21
N GLU A 49 -7.68 10.76 13.65
CA GLU A 49 -9.00 10.73 14.30
C GLU A 49 -9.49 9.28 14.48
N ASN A 50 -9.32 8.46 13.45
CA ASN A 50 -9.80 7.07 13.42
C ASN A 50 -8.69 6.04 13.69
N ARG A 51 -7.44 6.52 13.88
CA ARG A 51 -6.22 5.71 14.03
C ARG A 51 -6.11 4.64 12.94
N GLU A 52 -6.31 5.06 11.70
CA GLU A 52 -6.44 4.19 10.54
C GLU A 52 -5.41 4.56 9.48
N TRP A 53 -4.89 3.53 8.81
CA TRP A 53 -3.98 3.65 7.69
C TRP A 53 -4.73 3.42 6.39
N THR A 54 -4.45 4.25 5.40
CA THR A 54 -4.93 4.05 4.02
C THR A 54 -3.71 3.92 3.13
N MET A 55 -3.59 2.78 2.47
CA MET A 55 -2.60 2.56 1.42
C MET A 55 -3.31 2.61 0.07
N ILE A 56 -2.82 3.46 -0.82
CA ILE A 56 -3.30 3.60 -2.19
C ILE A 56 -2.20 3.06 -3.10
N GLN A 57 -2.53 2.17 -4.02
CA GLN A 57 -1.58 1.60 -4.97
C GLN A 57 -2.12 1.78 -6.39
N HIS A 58 -1.25 2.25 -7.28
CA HIS A 58 -1.59 2.46 -8.69
C HIS A 58 -0.91 1.41 -9.56
N TRP A 59 -1.69 0.84 -10.48
CA TRP A 59 -1.28 -0.23 -11.37
C TRP A 59 -1.66 0.11 -12.82
N ALA A 60 -0.85 -0.33 -13.78
CA ALA A 60 -1.10 -0.10 -15.20
C ALA A 60 -2.35 -0.85 -15.70
N SER A 61 -2.76 -1.94 -15.04
CA SER A 61 -3.99 -2.66 -15.33
C SER A 61 -4.55 -3.43 -14.14
N MET A 62 -5.83 -3.82 -14.23
CA MET A 62 -6.48 -4.68 -13.24
C MET A 62 -5.92 -6.12 -13.24
N GLU A 63 -5.39 -6.60 -14.37
CA GLU A 63 -4.75 -7.93 -14.45
C GLU A 63 -3.44 -7.96 -13.68
N GLU A 64 -2.60 -6.93 -13.84
CA GLU A 64 -1.32 -6.79 -13.14
C GLU A 64 -1.53 -6.61 -11.62
N LEU A 65 -2.53 -5.83 -11.22
CA LEU A 65 -2.95 -5.71 -9.82
C LEU A 65 -3.27 -7.10 -9.23
N LYS A 66 -4.16 -7.87 -9.88
CA LYS A 66 -4.56 -9.20 -9.38
C LYS A 66 -3.43 -10.22 -9.33
N ALA A 67 -2.40 -10.05 -10.14
CA ALA A 67 -1.22 -10.93 -10.11
C ALA A 67 -0.29 -10.60 -8.93
N ALA A 68 -0.37 -9.38 -8.41
CA ALA A 68 0.45 -8.89 -7.30
C ALA A 68 -0.23 -9.01 -5.93
N SER A 69 -1.57 -9.00 -5.86
CA SER A 69 -2.36 -9.10 -4.61
C SER A 69 -2.36 -10.48 -3.95
#